data_AF-A0A3M4MGA8-F1
#
_entry.id   AF-A0A3M4MGA8-F1
#
_cell.length_a   1.000
_cell.length_b   1.000
_cell.length_c   1.000
_cell.angle_alpha   90.00
_cell.angle_beta   90.00
_cell.angle_gamma   90.00
#
_symmetry.space_group_name_H-M   'P 1'
#
loop_
_entity.id
_entity.type
_entity.pdbx_description
1 polymer ?
#
loop_
_entity_poly.entity_id
_entity_poly.type
_entity_poly.pdbx_seq_one_letter_code
_entity_poly.pdbx_strand_id
1 'polypeptide(L)'
;MTDLSRMQGFADSAIPALEGRFFRPPLPEGYVPRSRLCQRLEDGLSGRLLLVCAPAGFGKSSLAVEFCQGLPDKWQNVWLGLSARDSDPGRFLERLLGSLQQFFPQLGTQAMSLLKMRQRHQPFAFEEWLDGLLDELAMHLMLSKPLLLVLDDYHLAQGPVLDRCLQFFLNHLPVGLVVMVTSRQRPDWHLAPGTPASDAPVAGNQRAGSAPDARGINGSAGPP
;
A
#
# COMPACT_ATOMS: atom_id res chain seq x y z
N MET A 1 -25.29 -51.30 13.39
CA MET A 1 -24.50 -51.62 12.18
C MET A 1 -25.35 -51.17 11.00
N THR A 2 -25.13 -50.05 10.31
CA THR A 2 -24.02 -49.10 10.24
C THR A 2 -24.63 -47.77 9.81
N ASP A 3 -24.27 -46.69 10.51
CA ASP A 3 -24.66 -45.31 10.24
C ASP A 3 -23.85 -44.81 9.03
N LEU A 4 -24.53 -44.39 7.96
CA LEU A 4 -23.94 -43.77 6.77
C LEU A 4 -24.26 -42.28 6.79
N SER A 5 -23.52 -41.56 7.63
CA SER A 5 -23.37 -40.12 7.58
C SER A 5 -22.44 -39.69 6.44
N ARG A 6 -22.72 -38.49 5.89
CA ARG A 6 -21.88 -37.66 5.00
C ARG A 6 -21.73 -38.12 3.55
N MET A 7 -22.37 -37.37 2.64
CA MET A 7 -21.73 -36.63 1.54
C MET A 7 -22.82 -35.94 0.69
N GLN A 8 -23.16 -34.71 1.06
CA GLN A 8 -23.74 -33.70 0.16
C GLN A 8 -22.78 -32.52 0.32
N GLY A 9 -21.89 -32.25 -0.64
CA GLY A 9 -22.24 -31.80 -1.98
C GLY A 9 -21.97 -30.29 -1.96
N PHE A 10 -20.71 -29.92 -2.19
CA PHE A 10 -20.28 -28.52 -2.28
C PHE A 10 -21.01 -27.86 -3.46
N ALA A 11 -22.10 -27.16 -3.14
CA ALA A 11 -22.81 -26.32 -4.08
C ALA A 11 -21.98 -25.07 -4.35
N ASP A 12 -21.28 -25.11 -5.48
CA ASP A 12 -21.38 -24.10 -6.53
C ASP A 12 -21.93 -22.74 -6.07
N SER A 13 -21.02 -21.87 -5.63
CA SER A 13 -21.29 -20.43 -5.61
C SER A 13 -20.64 -19.84 -6.85
N ALA A 14 -21.37 -19.95 -7.95
CA ALA A 14 -21.10 -19.26 -9.19
C ALA A 14 -20.78 -17.78 -8.89
N ILE A 15 -19.54 -17.42 -9.16
CA ILE A 15 -18.99 -16.07 -9.05
C ILE A 15 -19.87 -15.15 -9.93
N PRO A 16 -20.55 -14.13 -9.36
CA PRO A 16 -21.16 -13.12 -10.20
C PRO A 16 -20.03 -12.43 -10.95
N ALA A 17 -20.16 -12.35 -12.28
CA ALA A 17 -19.26 -11.60 -13.13
C ALA A 17 -19.28 -10.11 -12.73
N LEU A 18 -18.46 -9.73 -11.75
CA LEU A 18 -18.35 -8.37 -11.24
C LEU A 18 -17.34 -7.61 -12.10
N GLU A 19 -17.87 -6.74 -12.95
CA GLU A 19 -17.12 -5.67 -13.62
C GLU A 19 -16.52 -4.73 -12.58
N GLY A 20 -15.36 -5.11 -12.03
CA GLY A 20 -14.74 -4.44 -10.91
C GLY A 20 -14.24 -5.47 -9.90
N ARG A 21 -13.19 -6.20 -10.24
CA ARG A 21 -12.59 -7.18 -9.32
C ARG A 21 -11.88 -6.45 -8.17
N PHE A 22 -12.67 -6.03 -7.19
CA PHE A 22 -12.20 -5.70 -5.84
C PHE A 22 -12.02 -6.96 -4.97
N PHE A 23 -12.00 -8.13 -5.62
CA PHE A 23 -11.98 -9.43 -4.98
C PHE A 23 -10.54 -9.94 -4.89
N ARG A 24 -10.07 -10.13 -3.66
CA ARG A 24 -8.85 -10.88 -3.36
C ARG A 24 -9.12 -12.36 -3.70
N PRO A 25 -8.33 -13.00 -4.58
CA PRO A 25 -8.52 -14.42 -4.88
C PRO A 25 -8.21 -15.28 -3.64
N PRO A 26 -8.88 -16.43 -3.46
CA PRO A 26 -8.50 -17.39 -2.42
C PRO A 26 -7.14 -18.01 -2.73
N LEU A 27 -6.45 -18.51 -1.69
CA LEU A 27 -5.27 -19.35 -1.89
C LEU A 27 -5.70 -20.68 -2.54
N PRO A 28 -4.94 -21.20 -3.52
CA PRO A 28 -5.26 -22.48 -4.15
C PRO A 28 -5.10 -23.63 -3.14
N GLU A 29 -5.83 -24.73 -3.38
CA GLU A 29 -5.61 -25.97 -2.63
C GLU A 29 -4.16 -26.46 -2.80
N GLY A 30 -3.56 -26.95 -1.70
CA GLY A 30 -2.16 -27.38 -1.69
C GLY A 30 -1.15 -26.23 -1.74
N TYR A 31 -1.56 -24.99 -1.49
CA TYR A 31 -0.64 -23.86 -1.36
C TYR A 31 0.44 -24.13 -0.30
N VAL A 32 1.70 -23.96 -0.70
CA VAL A 32 2.85 -24.04 0.22
C VAL A 32 3.15 -22.63 0.75
N PRO A 33 3.05 -22.40 2.07
CA PRO A 33 3.35 -21.10 2.68
C PRO A 33 4.74 -20.59 2.32
N ARG A 34 4.86 -19.28 2.09
CA ARG A 34 6.09 -18.61 1.68
C ARG A 34 6.52 -17.59 2.71
N SER A 35 6.54 -17.98 3.99
CA SER A 35 6.78 -17.11 5.15
C SER A 35 8.01 -16.22 5.02
N ARG A 36 9.12 -16.71 4.43
CA ARG A 36 10.32 -15.88 4.18
C ARG A 36 10.07 -14.71 3.22
N LEU A 37 9.23 -14.91 2.20
CA LEU A 37 8.86 -13.83 1.27
C LEU A 37 7.86 -12.87 1.92
N CYS A 38 6.92 -13.36 2.72
CA CYS A 38 6.03 -12.51 3.51
C CYS A 38 6.82 -11.62 4.48
N GLN A 39 7.79 -12.17 5.22
CA GLN A 39 8.63 -11.39 6.11
C GLN A 39 9.38 -10.26 5.39
N ARG A 40 9.92 -10.54 4.18
CA ARG A 40 10.56 -9.50 3.35
C ARG A 40 9.58 -8.41 2.89
N LEU A 41 8.31 -8.75 2.70
CA LEU A 41 7.28 -7.77 2.37
C LEU A 41 6.89 -6.96 3.62
N GLU A 42 6.88 -7.57 4.80
CA GLU A 42 6.64 -6.90 6.09
C GLU A 42 7.72 -5.85 6.37
N ASP A 43 9.00 -6.20 6.18
CA ASP A 43 10.13 -5.28 6.34
C ASP A 43 9.98 -4.03 5.44
N GLY A 44 9.33 -4.20 4.28
CA GLY A 44 9.07 -3.14 3.31
C GLY A 44 7.86 -2.25 3.61
N LEU A 45 7.04 -2.57 4.63
CA LEU A 45 5.85 -1.76 4.99
C LEU A 45 6.19 -0.36 5.52
N SER A 46 7.45 -0.12 5.86
CA SER A 46 7.96 1.22 6.21
C SER A 46 8.13 2.13 4.99
N GLY A 47 8.16 1.55 3.79
CA GLY A 47 8.20 2.29 2.53
C GLY A 47 6.81 2.51 1.93
N ARG A 48 6.79 3.00 0.69
CA ARG A 48 5.56 3.32 -0.05
C ARG A 48 5.14 2.28 -1.09
N LEU A 49 6.06 1.41 -1.50
CA LEU A 49 5.87 0.43 -2.58
C LEU A 49 6.45 -0.94 -2.21
N LEU A 50 5.61 -1.96 -2.31
CA LEU A 50 5.99 -3.38 -2.34
C LEU A 50 5.85 -3.90 -3.78
N LEU A 51 6.95 -4.29 -4.41
CA LEU A 51 6.94 -4.79 -5.79
C LEU A 51 7.19 -6.29 -5.84
N VAL A 52 6.20 -7.06 -6.30
CA VAL A 52 6.28 -8.50 -6.53
C VAL A 52 6.41 -8.78 -8.03
N CYS A 53 7.63 -8.97 -8.50
CA CYS A 53 7.94 -9.25 -9.90
C CYS A 53 8.41 -10.69 -10.11
N ALA A 54 7.73 -11.42 -10.99
CA ALA A 54 8.09 -12.76 -11.42
C ALA A 54 7.32 -13.18 -12.68
N PRO A 55 7.82 -14.10 -13.52
CA PRO A 55 7.09 -14.61 -14.68
C PRO A 55 5.73 -15.25 -14.33
N ALA A 56 4.96 -15.64 -15.36
CA ALA A 56 3.69 -16.34 -15.18
C ALA A 56 3.90 -17.68 -14.44
N GLY A 57 2.92 -18.07 -13.60
CA GLY A 57 2.97 -19.35 -12.87
C GLY A 57 3.77 -19.35 -11.57
N PHE A 58 4.52 -18.29 -11.23
CA PHE A 58 5.33 -18.22 -10.01
C PHE A 58 4.53 -17.91 -8.72
N GLY A 59 3.21 -17.78 -8.80
CA GLY A 59 2.34 -17.55 -7.63
C GLY A 59 2.45 -16.15 -7.01
N LYS A 60 2.60 -15.10 -7.84
CA LYS A 60 2.65 -13.70 -7.38
C LYS A 60 1.38 -13.31 -6.62
N SER A 61 0.22 -13.52 -7.23
CA SER A 61 -1.08 -13.23 -6.62
C SER A 61 -1.26 -14.06 -5.35
N SER A 62 -0.86 -15.35 -5.35
CA SER A 62 -0.94 -16.18 -4.14
C SER A 62 -0.04 -15.68 -3.01
N LEU A 63 1.20 -15.23 -3.30
CA LEU A 63 2.06 -14.59 -2.29
C LEU A 63 1.44 -13.29 -1.77
N ALA A 64 0.90 -12.47 -2.68
CA ALA A 64 0.24 -11.23 -2.30
C ALA A 64 -0.96 -11.51 -1.39
N VAL A 65 -1.77 -12.54 -1.69
CA VAL A 65 -2.89 -13.02 -0.84
C VAL A 65 -2.41 -13.50 0.52
N GLU A 66 -1.39 -14.36 0.59
CA GLU A 66 -0.82 -14.88 1.84
C GLU A 66 -0.35 -13.72 2.72
N PHE A 67 0.44 -12.80 2.16
CA PHE A 67 0.91 -11.62 2.88
C PHE A 67 -0.24 -10.79 3.43
N CYS A 68 -1.25 -10.56 2.60
CA CYS A 68 -2.46 -9.86 2.95
C CYS A 68 -3.33 -10.54 4.02
N GLN A 69 -3.20 -11.87 4.22
CA GLN A 69 -3.83 -12.62 5.32
C GLN A 69 -3.00 -12.54 6.62
N GLY A 70 -1.67 -12.41 6.49
CA GLY A 70 -0.74 -12.26 7.61
C GLY A 70 -0.47 -10.82 8.03
N LEU A 71 -1.12 -9.82 7.40
CA LEU A 71 -0.96 -8.42 7.77
C LEU A 71 -1.31 -8.21 9.25
N PRO A 72 -0.56 -7.36 9.98
CA PRO A 72 -0.90 -7.05 11.37
C PRO A 72 -2.30 -6.45 11.48
N ASP A 73 -3.05 -6.78 12.54
CA ASP A 73 -4.48 -6.45 12.71
C ASP A 73 -4.87 -4.98 12.49
N LYS A 74 -3.93 -4.05 12.71
CA LYS A 74 -4.15 -2.62 12.48
C LYS A 74 -4.26 -2.24 11.00
N TRP A 75 -3.71 -3.05 10.10
CA TRP A 75 -3.67 -2.76 8.68
C TRP A 75 -5.01 -3.08 8.02
N GLN A 76 -5.50 -2.11 7.25
CA GLN A 76 -6.52 -2.35 6.26
C GLN A 76 -5.86 -2.71 4.93
N ASN A 77 -6.59 -3.40 4.06
CA ASN A 77 -6.12 -3.63 2.71
C ASN A 77 -7.28 -3.66 1.74
N VAL A 78 -7.00 -3.30 0.50
CA VAL A 78 -7.94 -3.35 -0.61
C VAL A 78 -7.27 -3.91 -1.84
N TRP A 79 -7.98 -4.78 -2.54
CA TRP A 79 -7.47 -5.46 -3.72
C TRP A 79 -8.06 -4.84 -4.97
N LEU A 80 -7.23 -4.55 -5.96
CA LEU A 80 -7.65 -4.14 -7.29
C LEU A 80 -6.97 -5.03 -8.33
N GLY A 81 -7.71 -6.01 -8.83
CA GLY A 81 -7.26 -6.87 -9.94
C GLY A 81 -7.37 -6.11 -11.26
N LEU A 82 -6.23 -6.00 -11.95
CA LEU A 82 -6.12 -5.30 -13.23
C LEU A 82 -6.33 -6.22 -14.42
N SER A 83 -6.81 -5.63 -15.50
CA SER A 83 -7.11 -6.29 -16.77
C SER A 83 -6.71 -5.38 -17.93
N ALA A 84 -6.71 -5.93 -19.15
CA ALA A 84 -6.43 -5.14 -20.35
C ALA A 84 -7.35 -3.92 -20.52
N ARG A 85 -8.58 -3.96 -19.98
CA ARG A 85 -9.50 -2.81 -20.03
C ARG A 85 -9.02 -1.64 -19.18
N ASP A 86 -8.25 -1.91 -18.14
CA ASP A 86 -7.73 -0.89 -17.23
C ASP A 86 -6.49 -0.17 -17.81
N SER A 87 -6.12 -0.48 -19.07
CA SER A 87 -5.18 0.34 -19.86
C SER A 87 -5.75 1.70 -20.25
N ASP A 88 -7.08 1.89 -20.21
CA ASP A 88 -7.69 3.22 -20.23
C ASP A 88 -7.51 3.88 -18.85
N PRO A 89 -6.74 4.99 -18.75
CA PRO A 89 -6.41 5.59 -17.46
C PRO A 89 -7.65 6.10 -16.71
N GLY A 90 -8.67 6.57 -17.44
CA GLY A 90 -9.93 7.01 -16.82
C GLY A 90 -10.61 5.87 -16.07
N ARG A 91 -10.79 4.72 -16.73
CA ARG A 91 -11.32 3.50 -16.10
C ARG A 91 -10.48 3.04 -14.91
N PHE A 92 -9.15 3.05 -15.05
CA PHE A 92 -8.27 2.68 -13.93
C PHE A 92 -8.50 3.59 -12.72
N LEU A 93 -8.52 4.92 -12.92
CA LEU A 93 -8.69 5.88 -11.83
C LEU A 93 -10.09 5.83 -11.20
N GLU A 94 -11.14 5.59 -11.99
CA GLU A 94 -12.49 5.35 -11.47
C GLU A 94 -12.50 4.14 -10.52
N ARG A 95 -11.83 3.06 -10.91
CA ARG A 95 -11.75 1.86 -10.08
C ARG A 95 -10.86 2.04 -8.86
N LEU A 96 -9.73 2.73 -9.01
CA LEU A 96 -8.85 3.09 -7.91
C LEU A 96 -9.62 3.90 -6.86
N LEU A 97 -10.30 4.95 -7.27
CA LEU A 97 -11.13 5.75 -6.37
C LEU A 97 -12.26 4.93 -5.76
N GLY A 98 -12.94 4.11 -6.56
CA GLY A 98 -13.97 3.19 -6.07
C GLY A 98 -13.47 2.20 -5.00
N SER A 99 -12.22 1.71 -5.10
CA SER A 99 -11.62 0.90 -4.01
C SER A 99 -11.40 1.70 -2.74
N LEU A 100 -10.87 2.92 -2.86
CA LEU A 100 -10.57 3.76 -1.69
C LEU A 100 -11.87 4.20 -0.99
N GLN A 101 -12.93 4.45 -1.74
CA GLN A 101 -14.25 4.80 -1.22
C GLN A 101 -14.89 3.71 -0.34
N GLN A 102 -14.43 2.46 -0.41
CA GLN A 102 -14.87 1.39 0.51
C GLN A 102 -14.47 1.68 1.97
N PHE A 103 -13.42 2.47 2.17
CA PHE A 103 -12.90 2.86 3.49
C PHE A 103 -13.23 4.32 3.81
N PHE A 104 -13.32 5.16 2.77
CA PHE A 104 -13.54 6.60 2.88
C PHE A 104 -14.72 7.01 1.96
N PRO A 105 -15.99 6.79 2.37
CA PRO A 105 -17.13 6.91 1.46
C PRO A 105 -17.32 8.27 0.79
N GLN A 106 -16.82 9.36 1.40
CA GLN A 106 -16.94 10.72 0.86
C GLN A 106 -15.76 11.13 -0.03
N LEU A 107 -14.67 10.35 -0.02
CA LEU A 107 -13.44 10.65 -0.73
C LEU A 107 -13.69 10.89 -2.22
N GLY A 108 -13.17 11.99 -2.75
CA GLY A 108 -13.08 12.24 -4.19
C GLY A 108 -14.43 12.29 -4.89
N THR A 109 -15.52 12.66 -4.20
CA THR A 109 -16.86 12.70 -4.82
C THR A 109 -16.90 13.62 -6.05
N GLN A 110 -16.22 14.77 -5.99
CA GLN A 110 -16.06 15.69 -7.11
C GLN A 110 -15.10 15.11 -8.16
N ALA A 111 -13.99 14.52 -7.72
CA ALA A 111 -13.00 13.88 -8.57
C ALA A 111 -13.61 12.75 -9.43
N MET A 112 -14.48 11.91 -8.84
CA MET A 112 -15.24 10.88 -9.53
C MET A 112 -16.17 11.45 -10.59
N SER A 113 -16.84 12.58 -10.29
CA SER A 113 -17.73 13.26 -11.24
C SER A 113 -16.95 13.75 -12.48
N LEU A 114 -15.76 14.33 -12.26
CA LEU A 114 -14.87 14.77 -13.34
C LEU A 114 -14.41 13.60 -14.23
N LEU A 115 -14.08 12.44 -13.65
CA LEU A 115 -13.74 11.25 -14.43
C LEU A 115 -14.90 10.76 -15.29
N LYS A 116 -16.12 10.71 -14.73
CA LYS A 116 -17.31 10.24 -15.44
C LYS A 116 -17.73 11.17 -16.58
N MET A 117 -17.47 12.47 -16.44
CA MET A 117 -17.75 13.47 -17.49
C MET A 117 -16.67 13.52 -18.58
N ARG A 118 -15.52 12.88 -18.35
CA ARG A 118 -14.40 12.84 -19.29
C ARG A 118 -14.82 12.16 -20.59
N GLN A 119 -14.52 12.81 -21.71
CA GLN A 119 -14.52 12.15 -23.02
C GLN A 119 -13.15 11.54 -23.29
N ARG A 120 -13.10 10.25 -23.70
CA ARG A 120 -11.83 9.52 -23.90
C ARG A 120 -10.85 10.21 -24.85
N HIS A 121 -11.35 10.97 -25.81
CA HIS A 121 -10.56 11.66 -26.84
C HIS A 121 -10.06 13.04 -26.43
N GLN A 122 -10.50 13.57 -25.28
CA GLN A 122 -10.05 14.87 -24.80
C GLN A 122 -8.84 14.72 -23.87
N PRO A 123 -7.90 15.69 -23.92
CA PRO A 123 -6.85 15.80 -22.91
C PRO A 123 -7.46 15.86 -21.51
N PHE A 124 -6.87 15.12 -20.58
CA PHE A 124 -7.26 15.13 -19.18
C PHE A 124 -6.00 15.23 -18.34
N ALA A 125 -5.97 16.20 -17.41
CA ALA A 125 -4.84 16.44 -16.53
C ALA A 125 -4.83 15.40 -15.40
N PHE A 126 -4.42 14.17 -15.71
CA PHE A 126 -4.44 13.06 -14.77
C PHE A 126 -3.59 13.31 -13.52
N GLU A 127 -2.47 14.02 -13.66
CA GLU A 127 -1.58 14.35 -12.54
C GLU A 127 -2.23 15.35 -11.59
N GLU A 128 -2.77 16.47 -12.08
CA GLU A 128 -3.52 17.43 -11.24
C GLU A 128 -4.73 16.79 -10.55
N TRP A 129 -5.43 15.91 -11.26
CA TRP A 129 -6.55 15.15 -10.70
C TRP A 129 -6.10 14.20 -9.58
N LEU A 130 -4.97 13.51 -9.78
CA LEU A 130 -4.37 12.62 -8.78
C LEU A 130 -3.88 13.41 -7.57
N ASP A 131 -3.26 14.57 -7.78
CA ASP A 131 -2.74 15.43 -6.72
C ASP A 131 -3.86 15.85 -5.76
N GLY A 132 -4.96 16.39 -6.29
CA GLY A 132 -6.12 16.76 -5.48
C GLY A 132 -6.77 15.56 -4.76
N LEU A 133 -6.81 14.38 -5.40
CA LEU A 133 -7.31 13.17 -4.73
C LEU A 133 -6.37 12.72 -3.59
N LEU A 134 -5.06 12.80 -3.78
CA LEU A 134 -4.06 12.38 -2.80
C LEU A 134 -4.04 13.33 -1.59
N ASP A 135 -4.20 14.64 -1.81
CA ASP A 135 -4.36 15.63 -0.75
C ASP A 135 -5.60 15.35 0.10
N GLU A 136 -6.74 15.08 -0.54
CA GLU A 136 -7.97 14.72 0.17
C GLU A 136 -7.79 13.40 0.94
N LEU A 137 -7.18 12.39 0.31
CA LEU A 137 -6.90 11.11 0.95
C LEU A 137 -5.98 11.24 2.17
N ALA A 138 -5.00 12.14 2.12
CA ALA A 138 -4.08 12.41 3.23
C ALA A 138 -4.83 12.87 4.50
N MET A 139 -5.94 13.60 4.34
CA MET A 139 -6.78 14.05 5.47
C MET A 139 -7.55 12.90 6.14
N HIS A 140 -7.77 11.80 5.43
CA HIS A 140 -8.55 10.65 5.90
C HIS A 140 -7.70 9.51 6.47
N LEU A 141 -6.44 9.40 6.06
CA LEU A 141 -5.54 8.34 6.51
C LEU A 141 -5.10 8.52 7.96
N MET A 142 -5.00 7.41 8.69
CA MET A 142 -4.53 7.39 10.07
C MET A 142 -3.38 6.40 10.23
N LEU A 143 -2.29 6.83 10.87
CA LEU A 143 -1.13 5.96 11.15
C LEU A 143 -1.45 4.77 12.07
N SER A 144 -2.49 4.90 12.89
CA SER A 144 -3.02 3.80 13.72
C SER A 144 -3.77 2.75 12.91
N LYS A 145 -4.18 3.07 11.68
CA LYS A 145 -4.95 2.20 10.79
C LYS A 145 -4.52 2.36 9.33
N PRO A 146 -3.26 2.03 9.00
CA PRO A 146 -2.72 2.22 7.65
C PRO A 146 -3.41 1.30 6.63
N LEU A 147 -3.37 1.71 5.36
CA LEU A 147 -4.01 1.02 4.24
C LEU A 147 -2.96 0.44 3.28
N LEU A 148 -3.09 -0.83 2.93
CA LEU A 148 -2.39 -1.47 1.83
C LEU A 148 -3.30 -1.57 0.59
N LEU A 149 -2.96 -0.86 -0.48
CA LEU A 149 -3.60 -1.01 -1.78
C LEU A 149 -2.84 -2.03 -2.62
N VAL A 150 -3.48 -3.13 -3.01
CA VAL A 150 -2.89 -4.14 -3.90
C VAL A 150 -3.36 -3.92 -5.33
N LEU A 151 -2.42 -3.68 -6.25
CA LEU A 151 -2.60 -3.65 -7.69
C LEU A 151 -2.08 -4.96 -8.28
N ASP A 152 -2.98 -5.91 -8.53
CA ASP A 152 -2.63 -7.24 -9.01
C ASP A 152 -2.62 -7.30 -10.54
N ASP A 153 -1.63 -7.98 -11.09
CA ASP A 153 -1.41 -8.18 -12.53
C ASP A 153 -1.23 -6.90 -13.35
N TYR A 154 -0.42 -5.96 -12.85
CA TYR A 154 -0.17 -4.65 -13.48
C TYR A 154 0.25 -4.74 -14.96
N HIS A 155 1.08 -5.72 -15.31
CA HIS A 155 1.47 -6.02 -16.69
C HIS A 155 0.31 -6.15 -17.70
N LEU A 156 -0.93 -6.40 -17.25
CA LEU A 156 -2.11 -6.45 -18.12
C LEU A 156 -2.62 -5.07 -18.52
N ALA A 157 -2.41 -4.05 -17.69
CA ALA A 157 -2.91 -2.69 -17.89
C ALA A 157 -1.82 -1.69 -18.33
N GLN A 158 -0.55 -2.13 -18.38
CA GLN A 158 0.60 -1.30 -18.70
C GLN A 158 0.43 -0.50 -20.01
N GLY A 159 0.84 0.76 -19.96
CA GLY A 159 0.86 1.68 -21.09
C GLY A 159 1.37 3.05 -20.68
N PRO A 160 1.89 3.87 -21.60
CA PRO A 160 2.66 5.08 -21.27
C PRO A 160 1.91 6.08 -20.38
N VAL A 161 0.60 6.23 -20.57
CA VAL A 161 -0.21 7.15 -19.77
C VAL A 161 -0.44 6.58 -18.36
N LEU A 162 -0.79 5.30 -18.25
CA LEU A 162 -0.99 4.67 -16.94
C LEU A 162 0.31 4.58 -16.14
N ASP A 163 1.45 4.31 -16.81
CA ASP A 163 2.77 4.32 -16.19
C ASP A 163 3.08 5.70 -15.57
N ARG A 164 2.79 6.80 -16.29
CA ARG A 164 2.92 8.16 -15.75
C ARG A 164 1.98 8.40 -14.57
N CYS A 165 0.71 8.02 -14.68
CA CYS A 165 -0.26 8.16 -13.59
C CYS A 165 0.21 7.42 -12.33
N LEU A 166 0.65 6.16 -12.46
CA LEU A 166 1.13 5.39 -11.31
C LEU A 166 2.46 5.89 -10.79
N GLN A 167 3.39 6.32 -11.64
CA GLN A 167 4.62 6.94 -11.18
C GLN A 167 4.34 8.21 -10.38
N PHE A 168 3.44 9.07 -10.86
CA PHE A 168 2.99 10.26 -10.12
C PHE A 168 2.38 9.86 -8.78
N PHE A 169 1.40 8.95 -8.80
CA PHE A 169 0.72 8.44 -7.61
C PHE A 169 1.72 7.91 -6.58
N LEU A 170 2.64 7.03 -6.98
CA LEU A 170 3.67 6.44 -6.11
C LEU A 170 4.65 7.47 -5.56
N ASN A 171 4.94 8.54 -6.30
CA ASN A 171 5.83 9.61 -5.85
C ASN A 171 5.18 10.54 -4.81
N HIS A 172 3.85 10.64 -4.80
CA HIS A 172 3.08 11.57 -3.98
C HIS A 172 2.20 10.84 -2.94
N LEU A 173 2.45 9.55 -2.70
CA LEU A 173 1.67 8.76 -1.76
C LEU A 173 1.67 9.41 -0.35
N PRO A 174 0.49 9.68 0.23
CA PRO A 174 0.40 10.17 1.59
C PRO A 174 0.86 9.09 2.58
N VAL A 175 1.38 9.57 3.71
CA VAL A 175 1.78 8.71 4.82
C VAL A 175 0.58 7.89 5.32
N GLY A 176 0.78 6.59 5.53
CA GLY A 176 -0.29 5.67 5.94
C GLY A 176 -0.93 4.91 4.78
N LEU A 177 -0.55 5.19 3.52
CA LEU A 177 -0.87 4.36 2.37
C LEU A 177 0.39 3.69 1.82
N VAL A 178 0.32 2.36 1.68
CA VAL A 178 1.34 1.55 1.00
C VAL A 178 0.70 0.89 -0.21
N VAL A 179 1.42 0.83 -1.32
CA VAL A 179 0.96 0.15 -2.54
C VAL A 179 1.75 -1.13 -2.73
N MET A 180 1.06 -2.24 -2.90
CA MET A 180 1.65 -3.47 -3.43
C MET A 180 1.32 -3.60 -4.92
N VAL A 181 2.32 -3.89 -5.75
CA VAL A 181 2.13 -4.14 -7.17
C VAL A 181 2.65 -5.52 -7.51
N THR A 182 1.82 -6.32 -8.19
CA THR A 182 2.31 -7.56 -8.82
C THR A 182 2.45 -7.37 -10.33
N SER A 183 3.55 -7.87 -10.90
CA SER A 183 3.79 -7.74 -12.33
C SER A 183 4.69 -8.86 -12.86
N ARG A 184 4.63 -9.14 -14.16
CA ARG A 184 5.55 -10.09 -14.80
C ARG A 184 6.95 -9.53 -14.97
N GLN A 185 7.04 -8.23 -15.18
CA GLN A 185 8.28 -7.49 -15.40
C GLN A 185 8.30 -6.28 -14.49
N ARG A 186 9.50 -5.82 -14.12
CA ARG A 186 9.65 -4.58 -13.35
C ARG A 186 9.19 -3.40 -14.23
N PRO A 187 8.20 -2.61 -13.80
CA PRO A 187 7.84 -1.39 -14.51
C PRO A 187 9.01 -0.39 -14.49
N ASP A 188 9.16 0.36 -15.58
CA ASP A 188 10.20 1.39 -15.70
C ASP A 188 9.76 2.70 -15.03
N TRP A 189 9.57 2.64 -13.70
CA TRP A 189 9.18 3.81 -12.90
C TRP A 189 10.41 4.51 -12.33
N HIS A 190 10.48 5.82 -12.55
CA HIS A 190 11.47 6.68 -11.91
C HIS A 190 10.90 7.22 -10.60
N LEU A 191 11.11 6.43 -9.54
CA LEU A 191 10.66 6.77 -8.19
C LEU A 191 11.69 7.66 -7.50
N ALA A 192 11.23 8.77 -6.92
CA ALA A 192 12.05 9.58 -6.02
C ALA A 192 12.57 8.70 -4.86
N PRO A 193 13.78 8.96 -4.34
CA PRO A 193 14.26 8.32 -3.11
C PRO A 193 13.19 8.48 -2.03
N GLY A 194 12.86 7.40 -1.32
CA GLY A 194 11.88 7.50 -0.23
C GLY A 194 12.41 8.46 0.82
N THR A 195 11.69 9.54 1.09
CA THR A 195 11.98 10.39 2.25
C THR A 195 11.77 9.51 3.48
N PRO A 196 12.79 9.24 4.32
CA PRO A 196 12.53 8.61 5.60
C PRO A 196 11.50 9.46 6.34
N ALA A 197 10.49 8.82 6.93
CA ALA A 197 9.51 9.50 7.77
C ALA A 197 10.29 10.34 8.79
N SER A 198 10.11 11.66 8.71
CA SER A 198 10.75 12.69 9.53
C SER A 198 11.28 12.16 10.87
N ASP A 199 12.60 12.06 11.00
CA ASP A 199 13.28 11.97 12.30
C ASP A 199 12.95 13.25 13.08
N ALA A 200 11.89 13.19 13.89
CA ALA A 200 11.72 14.17 14.95
C ALA A 200 12.93 14.04 15.88
N PRO A 201 13.65 15.13 16.19
CA PRO A 201 14.80 15.05 17.07
C PRO A 201 14.31 14.58 18.45
N VAL A 202 14.79 13.41 18.88
CA VAL A 202 14.71 12.98 20.27
C VAL A 202 15.49 14.02 21.06
N ALA A 203 14.77 14.93 21.72
CA ALA A 203 15.35 15.87 22.67
C ALA A 203 16.11 15.06 23.72
N GLY A 204 17.44 15.14 23.64
CA GLY A 204 18.36 14.53 24.59
C GLY A 204 18.05 15.08 25.98
N ASN A 205 17.59 14.18 26.85
CA ASN A 205 17.35 14.43 28.25
C ASN A 205 18.70 14.75 28.93
N GLN A 206 19.02 16.04 29.08
CA GLN A 206 20.12 16.49 29.92
C GLN A 206 19.75 16.26 31.38
N ARG A 207 20.16 15.12 31.92
CA ARG A 207 20.36 14.96 33.36
C ARG A 207 21.62 15.74 33.74
N ALA A 208 21.46 16.97 34.22
CA ALA A 208 22.47 17.61 35.06
C ALA A 208 22.10 17.34 36.52
N GLY A 209 22.91 16.49 37.15
CA GLY A 209 22.79 16.10 38.54
C GLY A 209 23.13 17.26 39.49
N SER A 210 22.41 17.25 40.59
CA SER A 210 22.58 18.02 41.81
C SER A 210 24.02 18.14 42.30
N ALA A 211 24.39 19.33 42.78
CA ALA A 211 25.47 19.53 43.74
C ALA A 211 25.13 18.83 45.07
N PRO A 212 26.14 18.50 45.92
CA PRO A 212 26.54 19.49 46.92
C PRO A 212 28.05 19.53 47.27
N ASP A 213 28.44 20.71 47.76
CA ASP A 213 29.47 21.07 48.75
C ASP A 213 30.47 20.02 49.27
N ALA A 214 31.76 20.38 49.24
CA ALA A 214 32.73 20.02 50.27
C ALA A 214 33.88 21.06 50.37
N ARG A 215 34.07 21.57 51.58
CA ARG A 215 35.14 22.49 52.03
C ARG A 215 36.46 21.75 52.31
N GLY A 216 37.58 22.49 52.19
CA GLY A 216 38.89 22.26 52.84
C GLY A 216 39.82 21.33 52.04
N ILE A 217 41.13 21.53 51.92
CA ILE A 217 42.14 22.02 52.87
C ILE A 217 43.51 22.21 52.15
N ASN A 218 44.35 23.13 52.66
CA ASN A 218 45.83 23.26 52.57
C ASN A 218 46.47 23.59 51.20
N GLY A 219 47.52 24.41 51.07
CA GLY A 219 48.39 25.11 52.03
C GLY A 219 49.77 25.38 51.38
N SER A 220 50.25 26.63 51.49
CA SER A 220 51.64 27.16 51.48
C SER A 220 52.72 26.72 50.47
N ALA A 221 53.37 27.73 49.86
CA ALA A 221 54.83 27.97 49.80
C ALA A 221 55.05 29.28 49.03
N GLY A 222 55.91 30.25 49.34
CA GLY A 222 56.99 30.45 50.31
C GLY A 222 57.80 31.70 49.86
N PRO A 223 58.56 32.37 50.75
CA PRO A 223 59.16 33.72 50.56
C PRO A 223 60.67 33.59 50.16
N PRO A 224 61.58 34.61 50.23
CA PRO A 224 61.54 36.01 50.70
C PRO A 224 61.53 37.10 49.63
#